data_AF-A0AA85JGZ3-F1
#
_entry.id   AF-A0AA85JGZ3-F1
#
_cell.length_a   1.000
_cell.length_b   1.000
_cell.length_c   1.000
_cell.angle_alpha   90.00
_cell.angle_beta   90.00
_cell.angle_gamma   90.00
#
_symmetry.space_group_name_H-M   'P 1'
#
loop_
_entity.id
_entity.type
_entity.pdbx_description
1 polymer ?
#
loop_
_entity_poly.entity_id
_entity_poly.type
_entity_poly.pdbx_seq_one_letter_code
_entity_poly.pdbx_strand_id
1 'polypeptide(L)'
;MNFEQDKSEVLRSYEVLREEPERQVNYLTAAIIEIEDKLIRNKQSYEEQMQKIGELFQSDVNNLKKLLNELCTQLEIQSLNLNQLGKWLKATQGWIRIRKYIYQQKYISWKMELMQTYYHIQTVDSCKEFVRVIFGNEAANYPIWKKSQHQSMEKTRFNLWKTERSWLQYRREIMEAQLSIKSKDEINRIENELRSREAIKRTSSHHSNKIKDKKDRFLDETTSRIVPNSELLKYPYSYNHPLHIHEQQLIKTQNHLKVEQLSTQNKIRLKQGELNSILNYVKVVKCQIASHYIICTKVNLNELEKRRRMLTELLILLDELRKTAAAEMDNLTKERTNSFAMRSKLEKEL
;
A
#
# COMPACT_ATOMS: atom_id res chain seq x y z
N MET A 1 -55.29 70.47 -66.46
CA MET A 1 -54.80 69.40 -65.57
C MET A 1 -55.68 68.19 -65.73
N ASN A 2 -55.08 67.04 -66.03
CA ASN A 2 -55.75 65.77 -66.22
C ASN A 2 -55.51 64.93 -64.96
N PHE A 3 -56.39 65.06 -63.97
CA PHE A 3 -56.21 64.45 -62.65
C PHE A 3 -55.96 62.94 -62.69
N GLU A 4 -56.55 62.20 -63.62
CA GLU A 4 -56.30 60.75 -63.73
C GLU A 4 -54.88 60.45 -64.21
N GLN A 5 -54.30 61.33 -65.02
CA GLN A 5 -52.92 61.21 -65.48
C GLN A 5 -51.94 61.53 -64.34
N ASP A 6 -52.16 62.62 -63.61
CA ASP A 6 -51.33 63.02 -62.46
C ASP A 6 -51.38 61.96 -61.34
N LYS A 7 -52.57 61.39 -61.08
CA LYS A 7 -52.76 60.26 -60.16
C LYS A 7 -52.00 59.00 -60.59
N SER A 8 -52.06 58.66 -61.88
CA SER A 8 -51.34 57.49 -62.40
C SER A 8 -49.81 57.65 -62.34
N GLU A 9 -49.33 58.89 -62.44
CA GLU A 9 -47.90 59.21 -62.35
C GLU A 9 -47.37 59.07 -60.93
N VAL A 10 -48.10 59.56 -59.91
CA VAL A 10 -47.75 59.37 -58.49
C VAL A 10 -47.71 57.88 -58.11
N LEU A 11 -48.73 57.10 -58.52
CA LEU A 11 -48.76 55.66 -58.26
C LEU A 11 -47.59 54.92 -58.92
N ARG A 12 -47.27 55.26 -60.17
CA ARG A 12 -46.16 54.66 -60.90
C ARG A 12 -44.81 55.03 -60.29
N SER A 13 -44.64 56.27 -59.85
CA SER A 13 -43.42 56.72 -59.16
C SER A 13 -43.21 55.93 -57.86
N TYR A 14 -44.27 55.77 -57.05
CA TYR A 14 -44.23 54.96 -55.84
C TYR A 14 -43.93 53.49 -56.11
N GLU A 15 -44.53 52.89 -57.14
CA GLU A 15 -44.27 51.51 -57.54
C GLU A 15 -42.80 51.26 -57.91
N VAL A 16 -42.18 52.19 -58.62
CA VAL A 16 -40.75 52.11 -58.96
C VAL A 16 -39.86 52.30 -57.72
N LEU A 17 -40.20 53.26 -56.86
CA LEU A 17 -39.41 53.56 -55.66
C LEU A 17 -39.46 52.46 -54.59
N ARG A 18 -40.55 51.70 -54.50
CA ARG A 18 -40.71 50.62 -53.51
C ARG A 18 -40.10 49.29 -53.93
N GLU A 19 -39.85 49.07 -55.22
CA GLU A 19 -39.48 47.76 -55.78
C GLU A 19 -38.17 47.21 -55.18
N GLU A 20 -37.12 48.03 -55.13
CA GLU A 20 -35.82 47.63 -54.60
C GLU A 20 -35.84 47.44 -53.06
N PRO A 21 -36.44 48.34 -52.25
CA PRO A 21 -36.62 48.08 -50.82
C PRO A 21 -37.43 46.81 -50.51
N GLU A 22 -38.51 46.53 -51.25
CA GLU A 22 -39.29 45.29 -51.10
C GLU A 22 -38.46 44.05 -51.43
N ARG A 23 -37.63 44.13 -52.47
CA ARG A 23 -36.67 43.07 -52.81
C ARG A 23 -35.66 42.81 -51.70
N GLN A 24 -35.12 43.87 -51.09
CA GLN A 24 -34.17 43.76 -49.98
C GLN A 24 -34.82 43.23 -48.71
N VAL A 25 -36.07 43.60 -48.41
CA VAL A 25 -36.86 43.02 -47.31
C VAL A 25 -37.00 41.50 -47.49
N ASN A 26 -37.37 41.03 -48.68
CA ASN A 26 -37.50 39.61 -48.96
C ASN A 26 -36.16 38.87 -48.81
N TYR A 27 -35.08 39.44 -49.35
CA TYR A 27 -33.74 38.89 -49.20
C TYR A 27 -33.32 38.78 -47.73
N LEU A 28 -33.44 39.87 -46.96
CA LEU A 28 -33.06 39.90 -45.54
C LEU A 28 -33.90 38.95 -44.70
N THR A 29 -35.20 38.84 -44.99
CA THR A 29 -36.10 37.91 -44.28
C THR A 29 -35.65 36.46 -44.49
N ALA A 30 -35.38 36.05 -45.73
CA ALA A 30 -34.85 34.72 -46.02
C ALA A 30 -33.49 34.48 -45.34
N ALA A 31 -32.61 35.49 -45.36
CA ALA A 31 -31.31 35.46 -44.74
C ALA A 31 -31.35 35.36 -43.20
N ILE A 32 -32.36 35.95 -42.55
CA ILE A 32 -32.60 35.86 -41.11
C ILE A 32 -33.05 34.44 -40.75
N ILE A 33 -34.02 33.90 -41.49
CA ILE A 33 -34.53 32.53 -41.30
C ILE A 33 -33.37 31.52 -41.41
N GLU A 34 -32.50 31.68 -42.41
CA GLU A 34 -31.34 30.79 -42.59
C GLU A 34 -30.38 30.81 -41.39
N ILE A 35 -30.17 31.99 -40.76
CA ILE A 35 -29.32 32.11 -39.57
C ILE A 35 -30.01 31.50 -38.34
N GLU A 36 -31.31 31.69 -38.18
CA GLU A 36 -32.09 31.08 -37.09
C GLU A 36 -32.05 29.56 -37.17
N ASP A 37 -32.22 28.99 -38.37
CA ASP A 37 -32.06 27.56 -38.62
C ASP A 37 -30.64 27.07 -38.30
N LYS A 38 -29.61 27.84 -38.66
CA LYS A 38 -28.22 27.52 -38.30
C LYS A 38 -28.02 27.52 -36.78
N LEU A 39 -28.61 28.44 -36.05
CA LEU A 39 -28.54 28.48 -34.58
C LEU A 39 -29.20 27.26 -33.95
N ILE A 40 -30.38 26.85 -34.44
CA ILE A 40 -31.08 25.65 -33.98
C ILE A 40 -30.24 24.40 -34.24
N ARG A 41 -29.75 24.21 -35.47
CA ARG A 41 -28.90 23.07 -35.83
C ARG A 41 -27.60 23.04 -35.02
N ASN A 42 -26.98 24.19 -34.77
CA ASN A 42 -25.77 24.28 -33.96
C ASN A 42 -26.02 23.85 -32.51
N LYS A 43 -27.15 24.23 -31.93
CA LYS A 43 -27.56 23.78 -30.59
C LYS A 43 -27.77 22.27 -30.53
N GLN A 44 -28.53 21.71 -31.48
CA GLN A 44 -28.78 20.27 -31.57
C GLN A 44 -27.46 19.49 -31.71
N SER A 45 -26.60 19.92 -32.65
CA SER A 45 -25.28 19.32 -32.85
C SER A 45 -24.41 19.39 -31.58
N TYR A 46 -24.46 20.49 -30.83
CA TYR A 46 -23.72 20.63 -29.57
C TYR A 46 -24.22 19.61 -28.51
N GLU A 47 -25.54 19.50 -28.33
CA GLU A 47 -26.15 18.58 -27.38
C GLU A 47 -25.83 17.11 -27.73
N GLU A 48 -25.98 16.74 -29.00
CA GLU A 48 -25.65 15.40 -29.51
C GLU A 48 -24.17 15.04 -29.30
N GLN A 49 -23.25 15.96 -29.61
CA GLN A 49 -21.82 15.72 -29.43
C GLN A 49 -21.45 15.58 -27.94
N MET A 50 -22.05 16.39 -27.06
CA MET A 50 -21.83 16.31 -25.62
C MET A 50 -22.32 14.98 -25.03
N GLN A 51 -23.48 14.50 -25.50
CA GLN A 51 -24.01 13.20 -25.10
C GLN A 51 -23.14 12.06 -25.61
N LYS A 52 -22.82 12.06 -26.92
CA LYS A 52 -22.02 11.01 -27.57
C LYS A 52 -20.66 10.82 -26.89
N ILE A 53 -19.99 11.90 -26.50
CA ILE A 53 -18.73 11.84 -25.76
C ILE A 53 -18.92 11.30 -24.34
N GLY A 54 -20.02 11.64 -23.68
CA GLY A 54 -20.36 11.06 -22.39
C GLY A 54 -20.50 9.54 -22.47
N GLU A 55 -21.20 9.05 -23.49
CA GLU A 55 -21.50 7.63 -23.68
C GLU A 55 -20.27 6.82 -24.16
N LEU A 56 -19.47 7.37 -25.07
CA LEU A 56 -18.30 6.71 -25.66
C LEU A 56 -17.34 6.14 -24.61
N PHE A 57 -17.12 6.86 -23.51
CA PHE A 57 -16.17 6.46 -22.47
C PHE A 57 -16.84 5.89 -21.22
N GLN A 58 -18.18 5.85 -21.18
CA GLN A 58 -18.92 5.43 -19.99
C GLN A 58 -18.62 3.96 -19.63
N SER A 59 -18.58 3.08 -20.63
CA SER A 59 -18.23 1.66 -20.43
C SER A 59 -16.82 1.50 -19.87
N ASP A 60 -15.84 2.15 -20.49
CA ASP A 60 -14.44 2.06 -20.08
C ASP A 60 -14.19 2.60 -18.67
N VAL A 61 -14.78 3.76 -18.35
CA VAL A 61 -14.71 4.35 -17.02
C VAL A 61 -15.34 3.43 -15.97
N ASN A 62 -16.48 2.81 -16.27
CA ASN A 62 -17.15 1.91 -15.34
C ASN A 62 -16.37 0.61 -15.14
N ASN A 63 -15.82 0.05 -16.21
CA ASN A 63 -14.96 -1.13 -16.16
C ASN A 63 -13.70 -0.86 -15.34
N LEU A 64 -13.03 0.27 -15.58
CA LEU A 64 -11.86 0.68 -14.80
C LEU A 64 -12.19 0.90 -13.33
N LYS A 65 -13.31 1.56 -13.01
CA LYS A 65 -13.77 1.74 -11.62
C LYS A 65 -14.03 0.41 -10.92
N LYS A 66 -14.67 -0.54 -11.61
CA LYS A 66 -14.93 -1.88 -11.08
C LYS A 66 -13.63 -2.62 -10.79
N LEU A 67 -12.71 -2.65 -11.74
CA LEU A 67 -11.38 -3.24 -11.57
C LEU A 67 -10.60 -2.57 -10.44
N LEU A 68 -10.70 -1.25 -10.31
CA LEU A 68 -10.05 -0.52 -9.23
C LEU A 68 -10.59 -0.95 -7.86
N ASN A 69 -11.92 -1.05 -7.73
CA ASN A 69 -12.55 -1.49 -6.49
C ASN A 69 -12.13 -2.93 -6.13
N GLU A 70 -12.12 -3.84 -7.10
CA GLU A 70 -11.67 -5.21 -6.89
C GLU A 70 -10.22 -5.27 -6.40
N LEU A 71 -9.32 -4.50 -7.01
CA LEU A 71 -7.92 -4.42 -6.58
C LEU A 71 -7.76 -3.79 -5.19
N CYS A 72 -8.55 -2.76 -4.86
CA CYS A 72 -8.55 -2.15 -3.53
C CYS A 72 -9.01 -3.14 -2.47
N THR A 73 -10.09 -3.89 -2.72
CA THR A 73 -10.56 -4.94 -1.81
C THR A 73 -9.51 -6.04 -1.64
N GLN A 74 -8.83 -6.46 -2.73
CA GLN A 74 -7.72 -7.39 -2.64
C GLN A 74 -6.57 -6.85 -1.76
N LEU A 75 -6.24 -5.57 -1.90
CA LEU A 75 -5.21 -4.92 -1.10
C LEU A 75 -5.57 -4.86 0.38
N GLU A 76 -6.83 -4.62 0.71
CA GLU A 76 -7.35 -4.64 2.08
C GLU A 76 -7.22 -6.03 2.70
N ILE A 77 -7.63 -7.07 1.96
CA ILE A 77 -7.50 -8.48 2.40
C ILE A 77 -6.02 -8.82 2.63
N GLN A 78 -5.14 -8.47 1.70
CA GLN A 78 -3.69 -8.68 1.84
C GLN A 78 -3.13 -7.98 3.08
N SER A 79 -3.57 -6.74 3.35
CA SER A 79 -3.15 -5.96 4.51
C SER A 79 -3.62 -6.60 5.82
N LEU A 80 -4.85 -7.11 5.86
CA LEU A 80 -5.41 -7.81 7.01
C LEU A 80 -4.64 -9.12 7.28
N ASN A 81 -4.35 -9.90 6.23
CA ASN A 81 -3.55 -11.12 6.33
C ASN A 81 -2.13 -10.84 6.84
N LEU A 82 -1.48 -9.78 6.36
CA LEU A 82 -0.16 -9.36 6.84
C LEU A 82 -0.18 -8.98 8.33
N ASN A 83 -1.23 -8.30 8.79
CA ASN A 83 -1.39 -7.96 10.20
C ASN A 83 -1.57 -9.22 11.06
N GLN A 84 -2.41 -10.17 10.61
CA GLN A 84 -2.58 -11.45 11.30
C GLN A 84 -1.28 -12.25 11.37
N LEU A 85 -0.54 -12.38 10.26
CA LEU A 85 0.77 -13.03 10.23
C LEU A 85 1.78 -12.34 11.15
N GLY A 86 1.75 -11.02 11.23
CA GLY A 86 2.58 -10.26 12.18
C GLY A 86 2.30 -10.62 13.64
N LYS A 87 1.03 -10.86 14.00
CA LYS A 87 0.65 -11.33 15.35
C LYS A 87 1.17 -12.76 15.60
N TRP A 88 0.98 -13.67 14.64
CA TRP A 88 1.46 -15.05 14.75
C TRP A 88 2.99 -15.15 14.84
N LEU A 89 3.71 -14.30 14.09
CA LEU A 89 5.17 -14.25 14.14
C LEU A 89 5.66 -13.78 15.50
N LYS A 90 5.07 -12.71 16.05
CA LYS A 90 5.38 -12.22 17.41
C LYS A 90 5.12 -13.29 18.48
N ALA A 91 3.98 -13.99 18.38
CA ALA A 91 3.64 -15.06 19.30
C ALA A 91 4.66 -16.23 19.22
N THR A 92 5.00 -16.66 18.00
CA THR A 92 5.98 -17.74 17.76
C THR A 92 7.36 -17.36 18.32
N GLN A 93 7.80 -16.13 18.10
CA GLN A 93 9.05 -15.60 18.65
C GLN A 93 9.03 -15.54 20.20
N GLY A 94 7.89 -15.19 20.79
CA GLY A 94 7.69 -15.25 22.23
C GLY A 94 7.88 -16.67 22.78
N TRP A 95 7.25 -17.67 22.16
CA TRP A 95 7.40 -19.08 22.53
C TRP A 95 8.84 -19.59 22.41
N ILE A 96 9.54 -19.20 21.34
CA ILE A 96 10.97 -19.51 21.17
C ILE A 96 11.80 -18.94 22.34
N ARG A 97 11.55 -17.69 22.74
CA ARG A 97 12.27 -17.05 23.86
C ARG A 97 11.98 -17.74 25.19
N ILE A 98 10.71 -18.03 25.49
CA ILE A 98 10.31 -18.76 26.71
C ILE A 98 10.99 -20.13 26.76
N ARG A 99 10.97 -20.87 25.65
CA ARG A 99 11.64 -22.17 25.54
C ARG A 99 13.13 -22.02 25.84
N LYS A 100 13.83 -21.09 25.16
CA LYS A 100 15.26 -20.85 25.40
C LYS A 100 15.56 -20.59 26.88
N TYR A 101 14.75 -19.76 27.53
CA TYR A 101 14.87 -19.48 28.95
C TYR A 101 14.69 -20.75 29.82
N ILE A 102 13.62 -21.52 29.60
CA ILE A 102 13.36 -22.76 30.38
C ILE A 102 14.51 -23.75 30.24
N TYR A 103 15.03 -23.96 29.03
CA TYR A 103 16.16 -24.87 28.82
C TYR A 103 17.45 -24.38 29.49
N GLN A 104 17.71 -23.08 29.46
CA GLN A 104 18.83 -22.49 30.21
C GLN A 104 18.69 -22.72 31.71
N GLN A 105 17.50 -22.54 32.29
CA GLN A 105 17.26 -22.80 33.71
C GLN A 105 17.45 -24.28 34.08
N LYS A 106 16.90 -25.19 33.28
CA LYS A 106 17.09 -26.64 33.48
C LYS A 106 18.57 -27.03 33.41
N TYR A 107 19.30 -26.45 32.46
CA TYR A 107 20.73 -26.70 32.32
C TYR A 107 21.54 -26.19 33.53
N ILE A 108 21.23 -24.99 34.03
CA ILE A 108 21.86 -24.44 35.23
C ILE A 108 21.59 -25.36 36.44
N SER A 109 20.35 -25.81 36.63
CA SER A 109 20.00 -26.76 37.71
C SER A 109 20.79 -28.05 37.62
N TRP A 110 20.80 -28.67 36.44
CA TRP A 110 21.55 -29.90 36.19
C TRP A 110 23.04 -29.73 36.44
N LYS A 111 23.63 -28.61 36.00
CA LYS A 111 25.05 -28.31 36.25
C LYS A 111 25.34 -28.15 37.74
N MET A 112 24.46 -27.49 38.49
CA MET A 112 24.59 -27.34 39.94
C MET A 112 24.48 -28.68 40.67
N GLU A 113 23.54 -29.54 40.27
CA GLU A 113 23.39 -30.91 40.81
C GLU A 113 24.66 -31.74 40.53
N LEU A 114 25.16 -31.73 39.29
CA LEU A 114 26.38 -32.43 38.90
C LEU A 114 27.59 -31.98 39.75
N MET A 115 27.73 -30.67 39.97
CA MET A 115 28.78 -30.12 40.83
C MET A 115 28.65 -30.56 42.29
N GLN A 116 27.42 -30.64 42.83
CA GLN A 116 27.20 -31.12 44.18
C GLN A 116 27.56 -32.61 44.31
N THR A 117 27.16 -33.43 43.34
CA THR A 117 27.54 -34.85 43.29
C THR A 117 29.05 -35.02 43.21
N TYR A 118 29.73 -34.22 42.39
CA TYR A 118 31.19 -34.19 42.30
C TYR A 118 31.85 -33.91 43.66
N TYR A 119 31.44 -32.84 44.35
CA TYR A 119 31.99 -32.51 45.66
C TYR A 119 31.69 -33.58 46.71
N HIS A 120 30.49 -34.16 46.69
CA HIS A 120 30.12 -35.23 47.61
C HIS A 120 31.04 -36.44 47.43
N ILE A 121 31.23 -36.90 46.20
CA ILE A 121 32.12 -38.02 45.88
C ILE A 121 33.55 -37.68 46.33
N GLN A 122 34.04 -36.48 46.04
CA GLN A 122 35.38 -36.02 46.45
C GLN A 122 35.57 -35.99 47.97
N THR A 123 34.53 -35.70 48.76
CA THR A 123 34.58 -35.69 50.23
C THR A 123 34.45 -37.06 50.89
N VAL A 124 34.00 -38.09 50.17
CA VAL A 124 33.75 -39.45 50.70
C VAL A 124 34.98 -40.37 50.48
N ASP A 125 36.20 -39.81 50.54
CA ASP A 125 37.48 -40.52 50.34
C ASP A 125 37.55 -41.34 49.04
N SER A 126 36.93 -40.86 47.96
CA SER A 126 37.13 -41.46 46.65
C SER A 126 38.53 -41.10 46.12
N CYS A 127 39.26 -42.11 45.63
CA CYS A 127 40.56 -41.89 44.97
C CYS A 127 40.40 -40.87 43.84
N LYS A 128 41.30 -39.88 43.76
CA LYS A 128 41.31 -38.80 42.74
C LYS A 128 41.13 -39.34 41.30
N GLU A 129 41.57 -40.56 41.07
CA GLU A 129 41.54 -41.25 39.78
C GLU A 129 40.12 -41.73 39.43
N PHE A 130 39.32 -42.14 40.42
CA PHE A 130 37.90 -42.48 40.23
C PHE A 130 37.09 -41.24 39.82
N VAL A 131 37.34 -40.12 40.50
CA VAL A 131 36.71 -38.83 40.20
C VAL A 131 37.09 -38.34 38.79
N ARG A 132 38.37 -38.47 38.41
CA ARG A 132 38.86 -38.10 37.07
C ARG A 132 38.26 -38.97 35.95
N VAL A 133 38.04 -40.26 36.19
CA VAL A 133 37.47 -41.19 35.20
C VAL A 133 35.97 -40.92 34.98
N ILE A 134 35.21 -40.60 36.03
CA ILE A 134 33.75 -40.35 35.91
C ILE A 134 33.44 -38.95 35.39
N PHE A 135 34.19 -37.93 35.82
CA PHE A 135 33.89 -36.52 35.51
C PHE A 135 34.86 -35.88 34.50
N GLY A 136 35.87 -36.62 34.03
CA GLY A 136 36.88 -36.13 33.09
C GLY A 136 37.93 -35.20 33.72
N ASN A 137 38.85 -34.68 32.89
CA ASN A 137 39.91 -33.76 33.30
C ASN A 137 39.43 -32.33 33.60
N GLU A 138 38.19 -31.97 33.27
CA GLU A 138 37.63 -30.62 33.51
C GLU A 138 37.30 -30.36 34.99
N ALA A 139 37.25 -31.41 35.80
CA ALA A 139 37.09 -31.38 37.25
C ALA A 139 38.06 -30.44 38.00
N ALA A 140 39.28 -30.26 37.48
CA ALA A 140 40.30 -29.42 38.09
C ALA A 140 40.10 -27.90 37.86
N ASN A 141 39.21 -27.51 36.94
CA ASN A 141 39.00 -26.12 36.53
C ASN A 141 37.70 -25.50 37.06
N TYR A 142 36.95 -26.17 37.95
CA TYR A 142 35.74 -25.58 38.52
C TYR A 142 36.05 -24.52 39.59
N PRO A 143 35.50 -23.30 39.49
CA PRO A 143 35.75 -22.27 40.49
C PRO A 143 35.24 -22.73 41.85
N ILE A 144 36.08 -22.59 42.87
CA ILE A 144 35.72 -22.77 44.27
C ILE A 144 34.70 -21.69 44.62
N TRP A 145 33.41 -21.99 44.50
CA TRP A 145 32.35 -21.19 45.11
C TRP A 145 32.49 -21.33 46.62
N LYS A 146 33.14 -20.36 47.27
CA LYS A 146 33.28 -20.30 48.72
C LYS A 146 31.89 -20.41 49.35
N LYS A 147 31.77 -21.31 50.35
CA LYS A 147 30.57 -21.70 51.12
C LYS A 147 29.82 -20.56 51.87
N SER A 148 29.93 -19.30 51.48
CA SER A 148 29.50 -18.18 52.33
C SER A 148 28.12 -17.57 52.02
N GLN A 149 27.26 -18.15 51.19
CA GLN A 149 26.00 -17.45 50.82
C GLN A 149 24.67 -18.21 50.87
N HIS A 150 24.58 -19.43 51.40
CA HIS A 150 23.29 -20.13 51.47
C HIS A 150 23.01 -20.85 52.81
N GLN A 151 23.07 -20.13 53.94
CA GLN A 151 22.59 -20.67 55.23
C GLN A 151 21.06 -20.68 55.38
N SER A 152 20.30 -20.02 54.49
CA SER A 152 18.84 -19.93 54.62
C SER A 152 18.04 -21.01 53.88
N MET A 153 18.65 -21.78 52.95
CA MET A 153 17.99 -22.89 52.24
C MET A 153 18.30 -24.28 52.79
N GLU A 154 19.14 -24.40 53.82
CA GLU A 154 19.56 -25.69 54.37
C GLU A 154 18.49 -26.37 55.25
N LYS A 155 17.61 -25.60 55.91
CA LYS A 155 16.67 -26.17 56.89
C LYS A 155 15.55 -27.03 56.28
N THR A 156 15.12 -26.75 55.05
CA THR A 156 14.06 -27.54 54.39
C THR A 156 14.60 -28.78 53.68
N ARG A 157 15.89 -28.78 53.29
CA ARG A 157 16.49 -29.88 52.53
C ARG A 157 16.96 -31.05 53.40
N PHE A 158 17.35 -30.83 54.67
CA PHE A 158 17.87 -31.87 55.56
C PHE A 158 16.96 -33.11 55.73
N ASN A 159 15.65 -32.96 55.55
CA ASN A 159 14.68 -34.06 55.67
C ASN A 159 14.63 -35.00 54.46
N LEU A 160 15.11 -34.59 53.27
CA LEU A 160 15.23 -35.51 52.11
C LEU A 160 16.48 -36.41 52.20
N TRP A 161 17.55 -35.98 52.87
CA TRP A 161 18.82 -36.70 52.91
C TRP A 161 18.80 -37.96 53.77
N LYS A 162 17.88 -38.07 54.76
CA LYS A 162 17.69 -39.30 55.54
C LYS A 162 17.15 -40.46 54.69
N THR A 163 16.34 -40.14 53.69
CA THR A 163 15.72 -41.10 52.76
C THR A 163 16.66 -41.53 51.63
N GLU A 164 17.59 -40.65 51.20
CA GLU A 164 18.60 -40.99 50.19
C GLU A 164 19.75 -41.86 50.72
N ARG A 165 20.16 -41.64 51.98
CA ARG A 165 21.23 -42.45 52.61
C ARG A 165 20.84 -43.92 52.76
N SER A 166 19.55 -44.19 52.96
CA SER A 166 18.98 -45.55 53.02
C SER A 166 18.85 -46.19 51.62
N TRP A 167 18.58 -45.41 50.57
CA TRP A 167 18.53 -45.92 49.20
C TRP A 167 19.91 -46.27 48.62
N LEU A 168 20.94 -45.44 48.88
CA LEU A 168 22.31 -45.71 48.44
C LEU A 168 22.93 -46.91 49.18
N GLN A 169 22.64 -47.06 50.48
CA GLN A 169 23.05 -48.22 51.26
C GLN A 169 22.42 -49.51 50.72
N TYR A 170 21.11 -49.49 50.43
CA TYR A 170 20.38 -50.60 49.82
C TYR A 170 20.94 -51.00 48.43
N ARG A 171 21.27 -50.01 47.59
CA ARG A 171 21.92 -50.24 46.29
C ARG A 171 23.32 -50.84 46.41
N ARG A 172 24.11 -50.41 47.41
CA ARG A 172 25.42 -50.99 47.70
C ARG A 172 25.28 -52.46 48.09
N GLU A 173 24.37 -52.78 49.00
CA GLU A 173 24.14 -54.16 49.46
C GLU A 173 23.69 -55.08 48.33
N ILE A 174 22.88 -54.59 47.39
CA ILE A 174 22.50 -55.35 46.17
C ILE A 174 23.72 -55.60 45.27
N MET A 175 24.56 -54.58 45.03
CA MET A 175 25.74 -54.73 44.18
C MET A 175 26.79 -55.63 44.82
N GLU A 176 26.98 -55.54 46.14
CA GLU A 176 27.87 -56.41 46.91
C GLU A 176 27.37 -57.86 46.97
N ALA A 177 26.06 -58.08 47.03
CA ALA A 177 25.46 -59.41 46.94
C ALA A 177 25.54 -60.04 45.53
N GLN A 178 25.59 -59.21 44.48
CA GLN A 178 25.73 -59.66 43.09
C GLN A 178 27.17 -59.98 42.69
N LEU A 179 28.16 -59.50 43.45
CA LEU A 179 29.57 -59.84 43.28
C LEU A 179 29.87 -61.17 43.98
N SER A 180 29.86 -62.28 43.23
CA SER A 180 30.30 -63.61 43.70
C SER A 180 31.68 -63.54 44.39
N ILE A 181 31.90 -64.34 45.43
CA ILE A 181 33.18 -64.44 46.17
C ILE A 181 34.40 -64.56 45.23
N LYS A 182 34.23 -65.23 44.07
CA LYS A 182 35.27 -65.30 43.01
C LYS A 182 35.67 -63.94 42.45
N SER A 183 34.73 -63.01 42.26
CA SER A 183 35.01 -61.67 41.73
C SER A 183 35.75 -60.77 42.72
N LYS A 184 35.53 -60.97 44.03
CA LYS A 184 36.22 -60.23 45.09
C LYS A 184 37.69 -60.66 45.22
N ASP A 185 37.97 -61.95 45.08
CA ASP A 185 39.33 -62.50 45.08
C ASP A 185 40.10 -62.12 43.82
N GLU A 186 39.44 -62.10 42.65
CA GLU A 186 40.04 -61.65 41.38
C GLU A 186 40.43 -60.16 41.44
N ILE A 187 39.57 -59.31 42.00
CA ILE A 187 39.84 -57.87 42.19
C ILE A 187 41.04 -57.66 43.13
N ASN A 188 41.09 -58.39 44.26
CA ASN A 188 42.21 -58.33 45.19
C ASN A 188 43.53 -58.84 44.57
N ARG A 189 43.46 -59.85 43.69
CA ARG A 189 44.62 -60.35 42.92
C ARG A 189 45.16 -59.30 41.97
N ILE A 190 44.27 -58.66 41.20
CA ILE A 190 44.61 -57.60 40.25
C ILE A 190 45.19 -56.38 40.99
N GLU A 191 44.62 -55.99 42.13
CA GLU A 191 45.17 -54.91 42.96
C GLU A 191 46.60 -55.19 43.45
N ASN A 192 46.86 -56.41 43.94
CA ASN A 192 48.19 -56.80 44.41
C ASN A 192 49.20 -56.86 43.26
N GLU A 193 48.79 -57.30 42.07
CA GLU A 193 49.64 -57.33 40.89
C GLU A 193 50.00 -55.91 40.41
N LEU A 194 49.04 -54.98 40.45
CA LEU A 194 49.27 -53.57 40.12
C LEU A 194 50.20 -52.88 41.11
N ARG A 195 50.03 -53.10 42.43
CA ARG A 195 50.96 -52.55 43.45
C ARG A 195 52.38 -53.07 43.28
N SER A 196 52.53 -54.35 42.92
CA SER A 196 53.83 -54.98 42.66
C SER A 196 54.51 -54.39 41.42
N ARG A 197 53.76 -54.16 40.33
CA ARG A 197 54.25 -53.51 39.10
C ARG A 197 54.64 -52.05 39.34
N GLU A 198 53.95 -51.34 40.22
CA GLU A 198 54.27 -49.96 40.58
C GLU A 198 55.53 -49.84 41.44
N ALA A 199 55.80 -50.81 42.31
CA ALA A 199 57.05 -50.91 43.06
C ALA A 199 58.26 -51.15 42.14
N ILE A 200 58.13 -52.00 41.12
CA ILE A 200 59.18 -52.31 40.12
C ILE A 200 59.44 -51.12 39.16
N LYS A 201 58.43 -50.30 38.89
CA LYS A 201 58.60 -49.03 38.13
C LYS A 201 59.29 -47.92 38.93
N ARG A 202 59.18 -47.93 40.27
CA ARG A 202 59.85 -46.95 41.13
C ARG A 202 61.34 -47.28 41.35
N THR A 203 61.75 -48.54 41.26
CA THR A 203 63.18 -48.95 41.40
C THR A 203 63.99 -48.88 40.11
N SER A 204 63.35 -48.77 38.93
CA SER A 204 64.03 -48.74 37.62
C SER A 204 64.19 -47.33 36.99
N SER A 205 63.66 -46.28 37.62
CA SER A 205 63.67 -44.90 37.04
C SER A 205 64.68 -43.94 37.67
N HIS A 206 65.58 -44.40 38.55
CA HIS A 206 66.70 -43.60 39.04
C HIS A 206 67.91 -43.70 38.09
N HIS A 207 67.81 -43.12 36.89
CA HIS A 207 68.95 -42.58 36.14
C HIS A 207 68.47 -41.76 34.93
N SER A 208 69.16 -40.64 34.69
CA SER A 208 69.06 -39.74 33.50
C SER A 208 68.16 -38.49 33.59
N ASN A 209 68.69 -37.48 34.29
CA ASN A 209 68.95 -36.11 33.80
C ASN A 209 68.01 -35.40 32.81
N LYS A 210 67.48 -34.26 33.31
CA LYS A 210 67.63 -32.87 32.80
C LYS A 210 67.11 -32.53 31.38
N ILE A 211 66.17 -31.57 31.30
CA ILE A 211 66.30 -30.23 30.66
C ILE A 211 64.92 -29.61 30.32
N LYS A 212 64.71 -28.39 30.87
CA LYS A 212 64.11 -27.15 30.32
C LYS A 212 62.75 -27.23 29.57
N ASP A 213 61.86 -26.22 29.56
CA ASP A 213 62.10 -24.79 29.39
C ASP A 213 60.90 -23.94 29.87
N LYS A 214 61.22 -22.70 30.24
CA LYS A 214 60.31 -21.60 30.54
C LYS A 214 59.59 -21.12 29.27
N LYS A 215 58.37 -20.58 29.42
CA LYS A 215 58.03 -19.28 28.82
C LYS A 215 56.79 -18.65 29.45
N ASP A 216 57.05 -17.51 30.08
CA ASP A 216 56.10 -16.49 30.47
C ASP A 216 55.21 -16.07 29.29
N ARG A 217 53.91 -15.93 29.54
CA ARG A 217 53.05 -15.05 28.74
C ARG A 217 52.18 -14.20 29.67
N PHE A 218 52.52 -12.91 29.60
CA PHE A 218 51.78 -11.73 30.01
C PHE A 218 50.26 -11.92 30.06
N LEU A 219 49.69 -11.50 31.20
CA LEU A 219 48.30 -11.09 31.32
C LEU A 219 48.08 -9.92 30.36
N ASP A 220 47.14 -10.08 29.44
CA ASP A 220 46.47 -8.97 28.78
C ASP A 220 44.98 -9.04 29.18
N GLU A 221 44.67 -8.41 30.31
CA GLU A 221 43.32 -8.06 30.73
C GLU A 221 42.79 -7.00 29.76
N THR A 222 42.16 -7.40 28.66
CA THR A 222 41.12 -6.63 27.96
C THR A 222 40.70 -7.36 26.68
N THR A 223 40.20 -8.58 26.82
CA THR A 223 39.20 -9.08 25.87
C THR A 223 38.38 -10.15 26.55
N SER A 224 37.15 -9.79 26.94
CA SER A 224 36.05 -10.73 27.15
C SER A 224 35.70 -11.39 25.80
N ARG A 225 36.63 -12.19 25.26
CA ARG A 225 36.31 -13.18 24.25
C ARG A 225 35.53 -14.27 24.96
N ILE A 226 34.21 -14.19 24.81
CA ILE A 226 33.32 -15.34 24.91
C ILE A 226 33.99 -16.47 24.14
N VAL A 227 34.60 -17.43 24.84
CA VAL A 227 35.21 -18.61 24.23
C VAL A 227 34.07 -19.36 23.53
N PRO A 228 34.02 -19.41 22.19
CA PRO A 228 32.95 -20.07 21.48
C PRO A 228 33.36 -21.52 21.32
N ASN A 229 33.44 -22.28 22.42
CA ASN A 229 33.70 -23.72 22.39
C ASN A 229 33.21 -24.38 23.68
N SER A 230 31.93 -24.17 23.98
CA SER A 230 31.23 -25.17 24.78
C SER A 230 30.31 -25.94 23.83
N GLU A 231 30.48 -27.27 23.80
CA GLU A 231 29.62 -28.20 23.07
C GLU A 231 28.13 -28.09 23.47
N LEU A 232 27.83 -27.28 24.49
CA LEU A 232 26.53 -26.90 25.02
C LEU A 232 25.65 -26.05 24.10
N LEU A 233 26.20 -25.43 23.05
CA LEU A 233 25.38 -24.75 22.04
C LEU A 233 24.69 -25.71 21.06
N LYS A 234 25.02 -27.01 21.06
CA LYS A 234 24.47 -27.94 20.05
C LYS A 234 23.10 -28.52 20.40
N TYR A 235 22.75 -28.68 21.69
CA TYR A 235 21.60 -29.53 22.07
C TYR A 235 20.26 -28.83 22.35
N PRO A 236 20.14 -27.53 22.72
CA PRO A 236 18.85 -26.84 22.79
C PRO A 236 18.56 -25.90 21.60
N TYR A 237 19.51 -25.70 20.70
CA TYR A 237 19.43 -24.71 19.60
C TYR A 237 19.32 -25.36 18.21
N SER A 238 18.69 -26.53 18.13
CA SER A 238 18.46 -27.16 16.83
C SER A 238 17.57 -26.26 15.97
N TYR A 239 18.12 -25.81 14.85
CA TYR A 239 17.40 -25.07 13.79
C TYR A 239 16.18 -25.86 13.27
N ASN A 240 16.16 -27.18 13.50
CA ASN A 240 15.09 -28.10 13.10
C ASN A 240 13.96 -28.22 14.15
N HIS A 241 13.95 -27.38 15.18
CA HIS A 241 12.83 -27.38 16.12
C HIS A 241 11.55 -26.87 15.45
N PRO A 242 10.36 -27.49 15.67
CA PRO A 242 9.11 -27.09 15.02
C PRO A 242 8.77 -25.60 15.12
N LEU A 243 9.08 -24.94 16.25
CA LEU A 243 8.86 -23.49 16.41
C LEU A 243 9.74 -22.64 15.48
N HIS A 244 11.00 -23.05 15.25
CA HIS A 244 11.91 -22.33 14.36
C HIS A 244 11.55 -22.57 12.89
N ILE A 245 11.11 -23.78 12.55
CA ILE A 245 10.56 -24.10 11.22
C ILE A 245 9.30 -23.27 10.96
N HIS A 246 8.38 -23.21 11.93
CA HIS A 246 7.17 -22.40 11.84
C HIS A 246 7.48 -20.90 11.71
N GLU A 247 8.45 -20.37 12.47
CA GLU A 247 8.92 -18.98 12.32
C GLU A 247 9.41 -18.69 10.89
N GLN A 248 10.24 -19.56 10.33
CA GLN A 248 10.74 -19.41 8.96
C GLN A 248 9.63 -19.46 7.92
N GLN A 249 8.66 -20.38 8.09
CA GLN A 249 7.48 -20.46 7.23
C GLN A 249 6.66 -19.16 7.29
N LEU A 250 6.40 -18.63 8.49
CA LEU A 250 5.70 -17.36 8.66
C LEU A 250 6.43 -16.19 8.00
N ILE A 251 7.76 -16.10 8.16
CA ILE A 251 8.58 -15.06 7.52
C ILE A 251 8.52 -15.18 6.00
N LYS A 252 8.64 -16.40 5.46
CA LYS A 252 8.56 -16.66 4.02
C LYS A 252 7.19 -16.23 3.47
N THR A 253 6.11 -16.63 4.11
CA THR A 253 4.74 -16.24 3.73
C THR A 253 4.53 -14.73 3.84
N GLN A 254 5.04 -14.09 4.90
CA GLN A 254 4.96 -12.65 5.08
C GLN A 254 5.70 -11.89 3.97
N ASN A 255 6.90 -12.34 3.60
CA ASN A 255 7.68 -11.71 2.52
C ASN A 255 6.99 -11.89 1.17
N HIS A 256 6.42 -13.07 0.90
CA HIS A 256 5.65 -13.31 -0.31
C HIS A 256 4.45 -12.37 -0.42
N LEU A 257 3.63 -12.26 0.63
CA LEU A 257 2.48 -11.35 0.65
C LEU A 257 2.88 -9.87 0.53
N LYS A 258 4.02 -9.45 1.07
CA LYS A 258 4.53 -8.08 0.86
C LYS A 258 4.84 -7.80 -0.62
N VAL A 259 5.44 -8.76 -1.31
CA VAL A 259 5.73 -8.64 -2.75
C VAL A 259 4.42 -8.59 -3.55
N GLU A 260 3.45 -9.43 -3.22
CA GLU A 260 2.12 -9.37 -3.83
C GLU A 260 1.42 -8.04 -3.57
N GLN A 261 1.49 -7.52 -2.34
CA GLN A 261 0.90 -6.23 -1.96
C GLN A 261 1.48 -5.09 -2.80
N LEU A 262 2.81 -5.05 -2.96
CA LEU A 262 3.49 -4.07 -3.82
C LEU A 262 3.05 -4.20 -5.28
N SER A 263 2.89 -5.43 -5.79
CA SER A 263 2.39 -5.69 -7.13
C SER A 263 0.95 -5.17 -7.30
N THR A 264 0.05 -5.45 -6.35
CA THR A 264 -1.32 -4.93 -6.33
C THR A 264 -1.35 -3.40 -6.30
N GLN A 265 -0.53 -2.76 -5.45
CA GLN A 265 -0.43 -1.30 -5.38
C GLN A 265 0.03 -0.68 -6.71
N ASN A 266 1.01 -1.29 -7.38
CA ASN A 266 1.46 -0.84 -8.69
C ASN A 266 0.36 -0.97 -9.75
N LYS A 267 -0.41 -2.07 -9.73
CA LYS A 267 -1.56 -2.24 -10.63
C LYS A 267 -2.62 -1.16 -10.38
N ILE A 268 -2.96 -0.88 -9.12
CA ILE A 268 -3.89 0.20 -8.75
C ILE A 268 -3.41 1.53 -9.30
N ARG A 269 -2.13 1.88 -9.11
CA ARG A 269 -1.55 3.14 -9.59
C ARG A 269 -1.66 3.27 -11.12
N LEU A 270 -1.36 2.19 -11.85
CA LEU A 270 -1.48 2.17 -13.31
C LEU A 270 -2.93 2.37 -13.76
N LYS A 271 -3.88 1.64 -13.16
CA LYS A 271 -5.31 1.76 -13.48
C LYS A 271 -5.91 3.12 -13.10
N GLN A 272 -5.47 3.72 -12.00
CA GLN A 272 -5.81 5.11 -11.66
C GLN A 272 -5.26 6.09 -12.70
N GLY A 273 -4.04 5.88 -13.18
CA GLY A 273 -3.44 6.67 -14.27
C GLY A 273 -4.27 6.59 -15.55
N GLU A 274 -4.64 5.39 -15.97
CA GLU A 274 -5.51 5.15 -17.14
C GLU A 274 -6.85 5.87 -16.98
N LEU A 275 -7.52 5.72 -15.84
CA LEU A 275 -8.79 6.37 -15.55
C LEU A 275 -8.68 7.90 -15.61
N ASN A 276 -7.66 8.47 -14.96
CA ASN A 276 -7.43 9.91 -14.95
C ASN A 276 -7.12 10.45 -16.36
N SER A 277 -6.39 9.69 -17.17
CA SER A 277 -6.11 10.04 -18.56
C SER A 277 -7.39 10.15 -19.38
N ILE A 278 -8.29 9.16 -19.27
CA ILE A 278 -9.58 9.16 -19.97
C ILE A 278 -10.45 10.33 -19.50
N LEU A 279 -10.56 10.54 -18.18
CA LEU A 279 -11.36 11.63 -17.63
C LEU A 279 -10.84 13.01 -18.07
N ASN A 280 -9.52 13.20 -18.09
CA ASN A 280 -8.92 14.44 -18.58
C ASN A 280 -9.16 14.64 -20.08
N TYR A 281 -9.02 13.59 -20.88
CA TYR A 281 -9.33 13.64 -22.31
C TYR A 281 -10.79 14.07 -22.55
N VAL A 282 -11.73 13.38 -21.90
CA VAL A 282 -13.18 13.71 -21.98
C VAL A 282 -13.43 15.17 -21.58
N LYS A 283 -12.81 15.63 -20.49
CA LYS A 283 -12.94 17.02 -20.04
C LYS A 283 -12.44 18.00 -21.10
N VAL A 284 -11.25 17.77 -21.66
CA VAL A 284 -10.66 18.64 -22.70
C VAL A 284 -11.55 18.71 -23.92
N VAL A 285 -12.02 17.58 -24.43
CA VAL A 285 -12.86 17.55 -25.64
C VAL A 285 -14.22 18.23 -25.37
N LYS A 286 -14.84 18.00 -24.21
CA LYS A 286 -16.07 18.73 -23.82
C LYS A 286 -15.85 20.24 -23.75
N CYS A 287 -14.72 20.69 -23.20
CA CYS A 287 -14.37 22.12 -23.21
C CYS A 287 -14.21 22.66 -24.63
N GLN A 288 -13.53 21.92 -25.54
CA GLN A 288 -13.36 22.33 -26.93
C GLN A 288 -14.71 22.47 -27.66
N ILE A 289 -15.62 21.50 -27.47
CA ILE A 289 -16.97 21.55 -28.07
C ILE A 289 -17.76 22.73 -27.52
N ALA A 290 -17.73 22.96 -26.21
CA ALA A 290 -18.40 24.11 -25.59
C ALA A 290 -17.84 25.44 -26.12
N SER A 291 -16.51 25.56 -26.23
CA SER A 291 -15.87 26.75 -26.80
C SER A 291 -16.29 26.98 -28.25
N HIS A 292 -16.28 25.93 -29.08
CA HIS A 292 -16.70 26.03 -30.48
C HIS A 292 -18.17 26.46 -30.60
N TYR A 293 -19.06 25.85 -29.82
CA TYR A 293 -20.47 26.22 -29.77
C TYR A 293 -20.67 27.69 -29.40
N ILE A 294 -19.98 28.19 -28.37
CA ILE A 294 -20.07 29.59 -27.93
C ILE A 294 -19.60 30.54 -29.04
N ILE A 295 -18.48 30.24 -29.69
CA ILE A 295 -17.92 31.07 -30.77
C ILE A 295 -18.90 31.14 -31.94
N CYS A 296 -19.35 29.99 -32.45
CA CYS A 296 -20.29 29.93 -33.58
C CYS A 296 -21.62 30.61 -33.27
N THR A 297 -22.15 30.41 -32.06
CA THR A 297 -23.41 31.03 -31.63
C THR A 297 -23.27 32.55 -31.56
N LYS A 298 -22.16 33.07 -31.01
CA LYS A 298 -21.91 34.51 -30.92
C LYS A 298 -21.82 35.16 -32.30
N VAL A 299 -21.10 34.54 -33.24
CA VAL A 299 -20.98 35.06 -34.61
C VAL A 299 -22.34 35.13 -35.30
N ASN A 300 -23.13 34.05 -35.20
CA ASN A 300 -24.45 33.99 -35.82
C ASN A 300 -25.45 34.97 -35.18
N LEU A 301 -25.43 35.13 -33.84
CA LEU A 301 -26.29 36.11 -33.15
C LEU A 301 -25.96 37.55 -33.53
N ASN A 302 -24.66 37.89 -33.64
CA ASN A 302 -24.25 39.22 -34.07
C ASN A 302 -24.72 39.53 -35.50
N GLU A 303 -24.59 38.56 -36.41
CA GLU A 303 -25.06 38.71 -37.79
C GLU A 303 -26.59 38.79 -37.86
N LEU A 304 -27.31 38.00 -37.05
CA LEU A 304 -28.76 38.06 -36.93
C LEU A 304 -29.23 39.45 -36.48
N GLU A 305 -28.61 40.01 -35.45
CA GLU A 305 -28.93 41.34 -34.93
C GLU A 305 -28.65 42.44 -35.96
N LYS A 306 -27.55 42.33 -36.71
CA LYS A 306 -27.23 43.25 -37.81
C LYS A 306 -28.31 43.19 -38.91
N ARG A 307 -28.68 42.00 -39.36
CA ARG A 307 -29.70 41.84 -40.42
C ARG A 307 -31.09 42.27 -39.96
N ARG A 308 -31.46 42.00 -38.70
CA ARG A 308 -32.71 42.49 -38.11
C ARG A 308 -32.76 44.01 -38.06
N ARG A 309 -31.66 44.68 -37.70
CA ARG A 309 -31.60 46.16 -37.76
C ARG A 309 -31.81 46.70 -39.17
N MET A 310 -31.09 46.15 -40.16
CA MET A 310 -31.27 46.53 -41.57
C MET A 310 -32.69 46.29 -42.07
N LEU A 311 -33.31 45.18 -41.68
CA LEU A 311 -34.70 44.87 -42.02
C LEU A 311 -35.66 45.91 -41.43
N THR A 312 -35.49 46.27 -40.15
CA THR A 312 -36.30 47.30 -39.49
C THR A 312 -36.16 48.66 -40.19
N GLU A 313 -34.94 49.06 -40.54
CA GLU A 313 -34.67 50.32 -41.28
C GLU A 313 -35.37 50.33 -42.64
N LEU A 314 -35.32 49.24 -43.40
CA LEU A 314 -36.00 49.12 -44.69
C LEU A 314 -37.53 49.11 -44.56
N LEU A 315 -38.07 48.47 -43.52
CA LEU A 315 -39.51 48.49 -43.25
C LEU A 315 -40.01 49.90 -42.89
N ILE A 316 -39.22 50.68 -42.14
CA ILE A 316 -39.51 52.09 -41.86
C ILE A 316 -39.51 52.91 -43.15
N LEU A 317 -38.49 52.75 -43.99
CA LEU A 317 -38.39 53.45 -45.29
C LEU A 317 -39.58 53.13 -46.21
N LEU A 318 -40.01 51.86 -46.28
CA LEU A 318 -41.20 51.48 -47.03
C LEU A 318 -42.49 52.13 -46.47
N ASP A 319 -42.63 52.22 -45.15
CA ASP A 319 -43.76 52.90 -44.52
C ASP A 319 -43.75 54.42 -44.79
N GLU A 320 -42.57 55.05 -44.82
CA GLU A 320 -42.40 56.46 -45.18
C GLU A 320 -42.73 56.72 -46.66
N LEU A 321 -42.26 55.88 -47.57
CA LEU A 321 -42.62 55.94 -49.00
C LEU A 321 -44.14 55.80 -49.18
N ARG A 322 -44.78 54.92 -48.41
CA ARG A 322 -46.23 54.73 -48.45
C ARG A 322 -46.98 55.96 -47.96
N LYS A 323 -46.53 56.57 -46.86
CA LYS A 323 -47.13 57.79 -46.29
C LYS A 323 -46.96 59.00 -47.21
N THR A 324 -45.79 59.15 -47.83
CA THR A 324 -45.53 60.24 -48.79
C THR A 324 -46.40 60.11 -50.04
N ALA A 325 -46.49 58.92 -50.63
CA ALA A 325 -47.40 58.66 -51.74
C ALA A 325 -48.88 58.92 -51.36
N ALA A 326 -49.30 58.52 -50.16
CA ALA A 326 -50.66 58.82 -49.67
C ALA A 326 -50.90 60.33 -49.49
N ALA A 327 -49.93 61.07 -48.96
CA ALA A 327 -50.03 62.51 -48.78
C ALA A 327 -50.06 63.27 -50.13
N GLU A 328 -49.27 62.86 -51.12
CA GLU A 328 -49.32 63.42 -52.48
C GLU A 328 -50.68 63.16 -53.14
N MET A 329 -51.22 61.95 -52.97
CA MET A 329 -52.56 61.59 -53.43
C MET A 329 -53.67 62.42 -52.75
N ASP A 330 -53.55 62.65 -51.45
CA ASP A 330 -54.47 63.52 -50.69
C ASP A 330 -54.37 64.99 -51.12
N ASN A 331 -53.18 65.47 -51.48
CA ASN A 331 -52.98 66.82 -52.00
C ASN A 331 -53.59 66.97 -53.39
N LEU A 332 -53.35 66.02 -54.30
CA LEU A 332 -53.97 66.00 -55.63
C LEU A 332 -55.51 66.00 -55.54
N THR A 333 -56.08 65.21 -54.61
CA THR A 333 -57.54 65.19 -54.41
C THR A 333 -58.07 66.51 -53.86
N LYS A 334 -57.37 67.16 -52.91
CA LYS A 334 -57.71 68.51 -52.42
C LYS A 334 -57.61 69.58 -53.51
N GLU A 335 -56.59 69.52 -54.36
CA GLU A 335 -56.46 70.46 -55.49
C GLU A 335 -57.59 70.29 -56.50
N ARG A 336 -57.99 69.05 -56.79
CA ARG A 336 -59.14 68.75 -57.65
C ARG A 336 -60.44 69.31 -57.06
N THR A 337 -60.72 69.08 -55.78
CA THR A 337 -61.95 69.57 -55.14
C THR A 337 -61.99 71.10 -55.09
N ASN A 338 -60.85 71.76 -54.80
CA ASN A 338 -60.74 73.21 -54.83
C ASN A 338 -60.93 73.77 -56.25
N SER A 339 -60.34 73.15 -57.28
CA SER A 339 -60.53 73.54 -58.68
C SER A 339 -61.99 73.40 -59.12
N PHE A 340 -62.65 72.31 -58.71
CA PHE A 340 -64.06 72.07 -59.01
C PHE A 340 -64.97 73.08 -58.31
N ALA A 341 -64.70 73.40 -57.03
CA ALA A 341 -65.41 74.42 -56.28
C ALA A 341 -65.24 75.82 -56.89
N MET A 342 -64.04 76.14 -57.40
CA MET A 342 -63.75 77.40 -58.07
C MET A 342 -64.46 77.50 -59.43
N ARG A 343 -64.47 76.43 -60.23
CA ARG A 343 -65.25 76.36 -61.48
C ARG A 343 -66.75 76.51 -61.23
N SER A 344 -67.28 75.81 -60.21
CA SER A 344 -68.71 75.91 -59.85
C SER A 344 -69.10 77.29 -59.33
N LYS A 345 -68.19 78.04 -58.69
CA LYS A 345 -68.40 79.45 -58.33
C LYS A 345 -68.41 80.36 -59.57
N LEU A 346 -67.45 80.18 -60.47
CA LEU A 346 -67.38 80.95 -61.73
C LEU A 346 -68.60 80.71 -62.63
N GLU A 347 -69.12 79.47 -62.70
CA GLU A 347 -70.36 79.15 -63.44
C GLU A 347 -71.63 79.75 -62.82
N LYS A 348 -71.59 80.20 -61.56
CA LYS A 348 -72.70 80.91 -60.91
C LYS A 348 -72.60 82.44 -61.05
N GLU A 349 -71.42 82.95 -61.41
CA GLU A 349 -71.15 84.39 -61.59
C GLU A 349 -71.20 84.83 -63.07
N LEU A 350 -71.28 83.87 -64.00
CA LEU A 350 -71.60 84.04 -65.43
C LEU A 350 -73.09 83.76 -65.66
#